data_AF-K1RUC5-F1
#
_entry.id   AF-K1RUC5-F1
#
_cell.length_a   1.000
_cell.length_b   1.000
_cell.length_c   1.000
_cell.angle_alpha   90.00
_cell.angle_beta   90.00
_cell.angle_gamma   90.00
#
_symmetry.space_group_name_H-M   'P 1'
#
loop_
_entity.id
_entity.type
_entity.pdbx_description
1 polymer ?
#
loop_
_entity_poly.entity_id
_entity_poly.type
_entity_poly.pdbx_seq_one_letter_code
_entity_poly.pdbx_strand_id
1 'polypeptide(L)' 'MRCAESNHWRYGGEGAIELAKAVVEACEEPVNIKFLYDLEMPLRQRVELIAKEVYGADGVDWAPLAVQKAERFESDPK' A
#
# COMPACT_ATOMS: atom_id res chain seq x y z
N MET A 1 7.92 -4.46 15.79
CA MET A 1 8.37 -4.80 14.43
C MET A 1 9.18 -6.08 14.53
N ARG A 2 8.78 -7.16 13.84
CA ARG A 2 9.53 -8.42 13.79
C ARG A 2 10.49 -8.38 12.60
N CYS A 3 11.69 -8.92 12.77
CA CYS A 3 12.67 -9.08 11.70
C CYS A 3 13.35 -10.44 11.92
N ALA A 4 13.51 -11.23 10.87
CA ALA A 4 14.13 -12.54 10.93
C ALA A 4 15.10 -12.68 9.75
N GLU A 5 16.28 -13.23 10.00
CA GLU A 5 17.24 -13.51 8.94
C GLU A 5 16.71 -14.66 8.06
N SER A 6 16.89 -14.57 6.74
CA SER A 6 16.52 -15.65 5.83
C SER A 6 17.65 -15.95 4.85
N ASN A 7 18.20 -17.16 4.96
CA ASN A 7 19.27 -17.69 4.11
C ASN A 7 18.76 -18.82 3.19
N HIS A 8 17.47 -18.78 2.84
CA HIS A 8 16.81 -19.82 2.04
C HIS A 8 17.44 -20.03 0.67
N TRP A 9 18.05 -18.99 0.09
CA TRP A 9 18.80 -19.11 -1.16
C TRP A 9 19.93 -20.17 -1.08
N ARG A 10 20.50 -20.37 0.12
CA ARG A 10 21.63 -21.28 0.39
C ARG A 10 21.18 -22.60 0.96
N TYR A 11 20.19 -22.60 1.86
CA TYR A 11 19.78 -23.78 2.64
C TYR A 11 18.36 -24.28 2.31
N GLY A 12 17.75 -23.77 1.23
CA GLY A 12 16.37 -24.10 0.89
C GLY A 12 15.39 -23.73 2.02
N GLY A 13 14.37 -24.57 2.23
CA GLY A 13 13.34 -24.32 3.24
C GLY A 13 13.88 -24.19 4.67
N GLU A 14 14.96 -24.91 5.02
CA GLU A 14 15.57 -24.85 6.35
C GLU A 14 16.07 -23.43 6.68
N GLY A 15 16.59 -22.71 5.68
CA GLY A 15 17.04 -21.33 5.82
C GLY A 15 15.92 -20.29 5.96
N ALA A 16 14.65 -20.69 5.94
CA ALA A 16 13.49 -19.82 6.12
C ALA A 16 12.66 -20.13 7.38
N ILE A 17 13.06 -21.11 8.20
CA ILE A 17 12.25 -21.56 9.35
C ILE A 17 11.98 -20.41 10.34
N GLU A 18 12.98 -19.57 10.61
CA GLU A 18 12.82 -18.43 11.53
C GLU A 18 11.82 -17.41 11.00
N LEU A 19 11.95 -17.04 9.72
CA LEU A 19 10.98 -16.18 9.02
C LEU A 19 9.57 -16.78 9.05
N ALA A 20 9.43 -18.08 8.78
CA ALA A 20 8.14 -18.77 8.79
C ALA A 20 7.47 -18.73 10.17
N LYS A 21 8.23 -18.96 11.25
CA LYS A 21 7.72 -18.84 12.62
C LYS A 21 7.26 -17.41 12.92
N ALA A 22 8.07 -16.40 12.56
CA ALA A 22 7.71 -15.00 12.76
C ALA A 22 6.42 -14.60 12.01
N VAL A 23 6.17 -15.17 10.83
CA VAL A 23 4.91 -14.99 10.08
C VAL A 23 3.73 -15.66 10.79
N VAL A 24 3.89 -16.91 11.24
CA VAL A 24 2.83 -17.64 11.97
C VAL A 24 2.44 -16.88 13.25
N GLU A 25 3.42 -16.44 14.04
CA GLU A 25 3.18 -15.63 15.24
C GLU A 25 2.46 -14.32 14.92
N ALA A 26 2.81 -13.64 13.82
CA ALA A 26 2.12 -12.42 13.41
C ALA A 26 0.66 -12.68 13.00
N CYS A 27 0.34 -13.86 12.45
CA CYS A 27 -1.02 -14.25 12.10
C CYS A 27 -1.91 -14.54 13.32
N GLU A 28 -1.32 -14.78 14.50
CA GLU A 28 -2.06 -15.00 15.75
C GLU A 28 -2.50 -13.68 16.41
N GLU A 29 -1.97 -12.54 15.96
CA GLU A 29 -2.31 -11.22 16.50
C GLU A 29 -3.60 -10.65 15.90
N PRO A 30 -4.41 -9.91 16.67
CA PRO A 30 -5.58 -9.25 16.14
C PRO A 30 -5.19 -8.17 15.12
N VAL A 31 -5.73 -8.26 13.91
CA VAL A 31 -5.47 -7.29 12.83
C VAL A 31 -6.66 -6.35 12.66
N ASN A 32 -6.40 -5.05 12.67
CA ASN A 32 -7.37 -4.04 12.26
C ASN A 32 -7.00 -3.53 10.87
N ILE A 33 -7.54 -4.16 9.83
CA ILE A 33 -7.31 -3.74 8.45
C ILE A 33 -8.04 -2.43 8.20
N LYS A 34 -7.28 -1.40 7.83
CA LYS A 34 -7.82 -0.12 7.37
C LYS A 34 -7.34 0.12 5.95
N PHE A 35 -8.29 0.29 5.04
CA PHE A 35 -7.96 0.76 3.70
C PHE A 35 -7.53 2.23 3.74
N LEU A 36 -6.62 2.61 2.84
CA LEU A 36 -6.08 3.96 2.80
C LEU A 36 -7.16 5.02 2.51
N TYR A 37 -8.15 4.67 1.70
CA TYR A 37 -9.27 5.52 1.35
C TYR A 37 -10.50 4.69 0.94
N ASP A 38 -11.66 5.33 0.94
CA ASP A 38 -12.90 4.80 0.38
C ASP A 38 -12.93 4.93 -1.16
N LEU A 39 -13.61 4.02 -1.86
CA LEU A 39 -13.75 4.06 -3.31
C LEU A 39 -14.65 5.20 -3.79
N GLU A 40 -15.54 5.70 -2.95
CA GLU A 40 -16.41 6.85 -3.23
C GLU A 40 -15.66 8.20 -3.14
N MET A 41 -14.44 8.18 -2.61
CA MET A 41 -13.60 9.37 -2.50
C MET A 41 -13.23 9.93 -3.89
N PRO A 42 -13.22 11.27 -4.08
CA PRO A 42 -12.80 11.89 -5.33
C PRO A 42 -11.45 11.36 -5.81
N LEU A 43 -11.33 11.11 -7.13
CA LEU A 43 -10.14 10.51 -7.72
C LEU A 43 -8.87 11.26 -7.34
N ARG A 44 -8.91 12.60 -7.40
CA ARG A 44 -7.74 13.41 -7.06
C ARG A 44 -7.33 13.30 -5.60
N GLN A 45 -8.28 13.16 -4.67
CA GLN A 45 -7.98 12.95 -3.25
C GLN A 45 -7.36 11.57 -2.99
N ARG A 46 -7.81 10.53 -3.70
CA ARG A 46 -7.22 9.19 -3.62
C ARG A 46 -5.75 9.19 -4.06
N VAL A 47 -5.44 9.91 -5.16
CA VAL A 47 -4.06 10.07 -5.65
C VAL A 47 -3.19 10.83 -4.63
N GLU A 48 -3.71 11.91 -4.06
CA GLU A 48 -3.03 12.70 -3.03
C GLU A 48 -2.70 11.86 -1.78
N LEU A 49 -3.64 11.04 -1.30
CA LEU A 49 -3.42 10.17 -0.15
C LEU A 49 -2.33 9.12 -0.39
N ILE A 50 -2.28 8.52 -1.59
CA ILE A 50 -1.20 7.59 -1.94
C ILE A 50 0.15 8.32 -1.91
N ALA A 51 0.23 9.50 -2.52
CA ALA A 51 1.46 10.27 -2.56
C ALA A 51 1.96 10.62 -1.15
N LYS A 52 1.07 11.07 -0.27
CA LYS A 52 1.42 11.50 1.10
C LYS A 52 1.70 10.33 2.04
N GLU A 53 0.78 9.38 2.14
CA GLU A 53 0.83 8.35 3.19
C GLU A 53 1.69 7.14 2.81
N VAL A 54 1.80 6.82 1.51
CA VAL A 54 2.57 5.66 1.04
C VAL A 54 3.96 6.06 0.58
N TYR A 55 4.08 7.15 -0.19
CA TYR A 55 5.37 7.60 -0.72
C TYR A 55 6.05 8.66 0.14
N GLY A 56 5.33 9.30 1.08
CA GLY A 56 5.89 10.36 1.92
C GLY A 56 6.14 11.68 1.19
N ALA A 57 5.41 11.95 0.10
CA ALA A 57 5.51 13.19 -0.65
C ALA A 57 4.75 14.35 0.05
N ASP A 58 5.14 15.59 -0.25
CA ASP A 58 4.43 16.77 0.27
C ASP A 58 3.04 16.99 -0.36
N GLY A 59 2.83 16.47 -1.57
CA GLY A 59 1.57 16.55 -2.32
C GLY A 59 1.73 16.19 -3.79
N VAL A 60 0.71 16.48 -4.59
CA VAL A 60 0.67 16.16 -6.03
C VAL A 60 0.46 17.41 -6.87
N ASP A 61 1.40 17.66 -7.78
CA ASP A 61 1.25 18.66 -8.83
C ASP A 61 0.65 18.05 -10.09
N TRP A 62 -0.40 18.68 -10.61
CA TRP A 62 -1.14 18.21 -11.77
C TRP A 62 -0.82 19.04 -13.01
N ALA A 63 -0.31 18.38 -14.05
CA ALA A 63 -0.20 19.00 -15.38
C ALA A 63 -1.61 19.35 -15.92
N PRO A 64 -1.76 20.39 -16.76
CA PRO A 64 -3.08 20.82 -17.26
C PRO A 64 -3.89 19.71 -17.94
N LEU A 65 -3.23 18.84 -18.71
CA LEU A 65 -3.87 17.69 -19.36
C LEU A 65 -4.38 16.65 -18.34
N ALA A 66 -3.67 16.50 -17.21
CA ALA A 66 -4.04 15.56 -16.16
C ALA A 66 -5.26 16.07 -15.38
N VAL A 67 -5.34 17.38 -15.11
CA VAL A 67 -6.53 18.01 -14.51
C VAL A 67 -7.75 17.76 -15.39
N GLN A 68 -7.69 18.08 -16.69
CA GLN A 68 -8.82 17.86 -17.60
C GLN A 68 -9.29 16.40 -17.63
N LYS A 69 -8.37 15.44 -17.65
CA LYS A 69 -8.71 14.01 -17.64
C LYS A 69 -9.32 13.58 -16.32
N ALA A 70 -8.77 14.03 -15.19
CA ALA A 70 -9.29 13.72 -13.88
C ALA A 70 -10.71 14.25 -13.71
N GLU A 71 -10.98 15.50 -14.10
CA GLU A 71 -12.32 16.10 -14.06
C GLU A 71 -13.31 15.29 -14.92
N ARG A 72 -12.90 14.89 -16.13
CA ARG A 72 -13.73 14.04 -16.98
C ARG A 72 -14.08 12.72 -16.28
N PHE A 73 -13.11 12.03 -15.70
CA PHE A 73 -13.34 10.76 -14.99
C PHE A 73 -14.18 10.93 -13.72
N GLU A 74 -14.08 12.07 -13.03
CA GLU A 74 -14.90 12.38 -11.85
C GLU A 74 -16.35 12.71 -12.24
N SER A 75 -16.57 13.29 -13.41
CA SER A 75 -17.90 13.66 -13.91
C SER A 75 -18.67 12.54 -14.62
N ASP A 76 -17.99 11.47 -15.01
CA ASP A 76 -18.58 10.34 -15.74
C ASP A 76 -19.26 9.37 -14.75
N PRO A 77 -20.60 9.19 -14.77
CA PRO A 77 -21.31 8.39 -13.77
C PRO A 77 -21.07 6.86 -13.82
N LYS A 78 -20.09 6.40 -14.62
CA LYS A 78 -19.92 5.05 -15.20
C LYS A 78 -20.59 4.89 -16.55
#